data_AF-A0A9E3UHV4-F1
#
_entry.id   AF-A0A9E3UHV4-F1
#
_cell.length_a   1.000
_cell.length_b   1.000
_cell.length_c   1.000
_cell.angle_alpha   90.00
_cell.angle_beta   90.00
_cell.angle_gamma   90.00
#
_symmetry.space_group_name_H-M   'P 1'
#
loop_
_entity.id
_entity.type
_entity.pdbx_description
1 polymer ?
#
loop_
_entity_poly.entity_id
_entity_poly.type
_entity_poly.pdbx_seq_one_letter_code
_entity_poly.pdbx_strand_id
1 'polypeptide(L)'
;MAKRPAKSETLTIRLDPKTRFMLEFISRVKGQTITTVVERALVEAASTATIETGFGHTDWKAFWDVSEGVRQLRLASTDEVFPTYEEERRFAFARTHEVFFWDIEGKTKTFNRFNIEVLWPNIDEYISIWDSTKTSDHWAAGRRMKSDLEDAKIEPPRWPPPSRELIPF
;
A
#
# COMPACT_ATOMS: atom_id res chain seq x y z
N MET A 1 15.99 -7.78 10.85
CA MET A 1 16.59 -8.45 9.67
C MET A 1 15.75 -8.11 8.45
N ALA A 2 16.30 -7.41 7.46
CA ALA A 2 15.56 -7.10 6.22
C ALA A 2 15.25 -8.41 5.48
N LYS A 3 13.95 -8.72 5.32
CA LYS A 3 13.47 -9.90 4.59
C LYS A 3 13.86 -9.69 3.13
N ARG A 4 14.75 -10.54 2.60
CA ARG A 4 15.07 -10.52 1.15
C ARG A 4 13.76 -10.69 0.39
N PRO A 5 13.49 -9.87 -0.66
CA PRO A 5 12.29 -10.05 -1.46
C PRO A 5 12.28 -11.47 -2.02
N ALA A 6 11.19 -12.20 -1.77
CA ALA A 6 11.04 -13.54 -2.30
C ALA A 6 11.04 -13.47 -3.83
N LYS A 7 11.84 -14.31 -4.50
CA LYS A 7 11.89 -14.35 -5.97
C LYS A 7 10.58 -14.82 -6.61
N SER A 8 9.67 -15.41 -5.81
CA SER A 8 8.41 -15.99 -6.25
C SER A 8 7.41 -15.99 -5.09
N GLU A 9 6.15 -15.73 -5.40
CA GLU A 9 5.02 -15.87 -4.47
C GLU A 9 4.15 -17.08 -4.88
N THR A 10 3.65 -17.83 -3.89
CA THR A 10 2.77 -18.97 -4.15
C THR A 10 1.31 -18.50 -4.19
N LEU A 11 0.65 -18.71 -5.32
CA LEU A 11 -0.78 -18.40 -5.50
C LEU A 11 -1.59 -19.69 -5.65
N THR A 12 -2.60 -19.87 -4.79
CA THR A 12 -3.55 -20.99 -4.88
C THR A 12 -4.87 -20.51 -5.46
N ILE A 13 -5.22 -21.01 -6.66
CA ILE A 13 -6.46 -20.64 -7.36
C ILE A 13 -7.37 -21.87 -7.46
N ARG A 14 -8.67 -21.69 -7.23
CA ARG A 14 -9.69 -22.70 -7.54
C ARG A 14 -10.17 -22.51 -8.98
N LEU A 15 -10.06 -23.56 -9.79
CA LEU A 15 -10.49 -23.56 -11.18
C LEU A 15 -11.50 -24.68 -11.40
N ASP A 16 -12.49 -24.43 -12.23
CA ASP A 16 -13.37 -25.49 -12.71
C ASP A 16 -12.59 -26.47 -13.63
N PRO A 17 -13.08 -27.71 -13.81
CA PRO A 17 -12.38 -28.71 -14.61
C PRO A 17 -12.10 -28.28 -16.06
N LYS A 18 -12.99 -27.48 -16.68
CA LYS A 18 -12.83 -27.03 -18.07
C LYS A 18 -11.69 -25.99 -18.17
N THR A 19 -11.64 -25.02 -17.25
CA THR A 19 -10.57 -24.03 -17.21
C THR A 19 -9.20 -24.66 -16.95
N ARG A 20 -9.14 -25.64 -16.03
CA ARG A 20 -7.92 -26.41 -15.79
C ARG A 20 -7.45 -27.13 -17.07
N PHE A 21 -8.36 -27.82 -17.76
CA PHE A 21 -8.02 -28.52 -19.01
C PHE A 21 -7.51 -27.57 -20.08
N MET A 22 -8.13 -26.38 -20.24
CA MET A 22 -7.65 -25.38 -21.21
C MET A 22 -6.21 -24.91 -20.91
N LEU A 23 -5.87 -24.66 -19.64
CA LEU A 23 -4.50 -24.31 -19.23
C LEU A 23 -3.50 -25.43 -19.54
N GLU A 24 -3.87 -26.68 -19.24
CA GLU A 24 -3.04 -27.86 -19.54
C GLU A 24 -2.87 -28.11 -21.05
N PHE A 25 -3.91 -27.86 -21.84
CA PHE A 25 -3.84 -27.96 -23.29
C PHE A 25 -2.88 -26.91 -23.87
N ILE A 26 -3.04 -25.63 -23.49
CA ILE A 26 -2.19 -24.54 -23.98
C ILE A 26 -0.73 -24.75 -23.58
N SER A 27 -0.47 -25.21 -22.35
CA SER A 27 0.89 -25.47 -21.89
C SER A 27 1.59 -26.53 -22.74
N ARG A 28 0.89 -27.61 -23.12
CA ARG A 28 1.39 -28.66 -24.02
C ARG A 28 1.58 -28.16 -25.45
N VAL A 29 0.62 -27.42 -26.00
CA VAL A 29 0.69 -26.88 -27.36
C VAL A 29 1.85 -25.90 -27.51
N LYS A 30 2.08 -25.03 -26.51
CA LYS A 30 3.14 -24.01 -26.54
C LYS A 30 4.48 -24.51 -26.00
N GLY A 31 4.56 -25.71 -25.45
CA GLY A 31 5.78 -26.24 -24.82
C GLY A 31 6.24 -25.42 -23.60
N GLN A 32 5.30 -24.89 -22.82
CA GLN A 32 5.56 -23.99 -21.69
C GLN A 32 5.00 -24.57 -20.39
N THR A 33 5.48 -24.09 -19.24
CA THR A 33 4.86 -24.46 -17.96
C THR A 33 3.50 -23.78 -17.82
N ILE A 34 2.61 -24.36 -17.02
CA ILE A 34 1.31 -23.74 -16.68
C ILE A 34 1.54 -22.34 -16.09
N THR A 35 2.56 -22.19 -15.22
CA THR A 35 2.96 -20.90 -14.64
C THR A 35 3.25 -19.85 -15.72
N THR A 36 4.07 -20.17 -16.72
CA THR A 36 4.39 -19.24 -17.82
C THR A 36 3.17 -18.89 -18.66
N VAL A 37 2.26 -19.84 -18.89
CA VAL A 37 1.00 -19.57 -19.60
C VAL A 37 0.15 -18.55 -18.83
N VAL A 38 0.00 -18.75 -17.52
CA VAL A 38 -0.77 -17.84 -16.65
C VAL A 38 -0.12 -16.46 -16.58
N GLU A 39 1.18 -16.37 -16.34
CA GLU A 39 1.91 -15.11 -16.27
C GLU A 39 1.74 -14.28 -17.55
N ARG A 40 1.89 -14.89 -18.72
CA ARG A 40 1.71 -14.21 -20.00
C ARG A 40 0.28 -13.73 -20.19
N ALA A 41 -0.70 -14.58 -19.91
CA ALA A 41 -2.11 -14.21 -20.00
C ALA A 41 -2.46 -13.05 -19.06
N LEU A 42 -1.89 -13.03 -17.85
CA LEU A 42 -2.07 -11.92 -16.89
C LEU A 42 -1.42 -10.63 -17.39
N VAL A 43 -0.19 -10.68 -17.92
CA VAL A 43 0.47 -9.49 -18.47
C VAL A 43 -0.31 -8.93 -19.66
N GLU A 44 -0.81 -9.80 -20.54
CA GLU A 44 -1.66 -9.40 -21.68
C GLU A 44 -2.94 -8.73 -21.20
N ALA A 45 -3.68 -9.37 -20.28
CA ALA A 45 -4.91 -8.81 -19.73
C ALA A 45 -4.68 -7.49 -18.98
N ALA A 46 -3.65 -7.42 -18.15
CA ALA A 46 -3.30 -6.23 -17.38
C ALA A 46 -2.85 -5.07 -18.27
N SER A 47 -2.20 -5.34 -19.41
CA SER A 47 -1.78 -4.31 -20.37
C SER A 47 -2.98 -3.65 -21.07
N THR A 48 -4.15 -4.30 -21.09
CA THR A 48 -5.39 -3.74 -21.64
C THR A 48 -6.34 -3.21 -20.56
N ALA A 49 -6.08 -3.48 -19.29
CA ALA A 49 -6.88 -3.01 -18.17
C ALA A 49 -6.45 -1.58 -17.80
N THR A 50 -7.17 -0.60 -18.33
CA THR A 50 -6.96 0.82 -18.03
C THR A 50 -8.08 1.38 -17.17
N ILE A 51 -7.76 2.30 -16.27
CA ILE A 51 -8.75 3.12 -15.58
C ILE A 51 -8.69 4.55 -16.10
N GLU A 52 -9.83 5.22 -16.09
CA GLU A 52 -9.90 6.67 -16.29
C GLU A 52 -9.41 7.37 -15.02
N THR A 53 -8.78 8.53 -15.18
CA THR A 53 -8.37 9.41 -14.10
C THR A 53 -8.59 10.85 -14.57
N GLY A 54 -8.59 11.81 -13.65
CA GLY A 54 -8.67 13.24 -14.00
C GLY A 54 -7.57 13.74 -14.95
N PHE A 55 -6.50 12.97 -15.17
CA PHE A 55 -5.36 13.32 -16.04
C PHE A 55 -5.25 12.45 -17.31
N GLY A 56 -6.24 11.58 -17.58
CA GLY A 56 -6.26 10.66 -18.73
C GLY A 56 -6.41 9.20 -18.29
N HIS A 57 -5.91 8.26 -19.10
CA HIS A 57 -5.95 6.84 -18.76
C HIS A 57 -4.65 6.39 -18.11
N THR A 58 -4.75 5.50 -17.12
CA THR A 58 -3.59 4.86 -16.49
C THR A 58 -3.77 3.35 -16.39
N ASP A 59 -2.66 2.62 -16.27
CA ASP A 59 -2.60 1.17 -16.10
C ASP A 59 -1.98 0.78 -14.75
N TRP A 60 -1.86 -0.53 -14.50
CA TRP A 60 -1.28 -1.09 -13.28
C TRP A 60 0.15 -0.59 -12.98
N LYS A 61 0.92 -0.16 -13.99
CA LYS A 61 2.32 0.26 -13.81
C LYS A 61 2.42 1.57 -13.05
N ALA A 62 1.44 2.45 -13.20
CA ALA A 62 1.39 3.67 -12.41
C ALA A 62 1.22 3.38 -10.91
N PHE A 63 0.56 2.27 -10.57
CA PHE A 63 0.35 1.85 -9.19
C PHE A 63 1.50 1.04 -8.61
N TRP A 64 2.21 0.29 -9.46
CA TRP A 64 3.27 -0.60 -9.02
C TRP A 64 4.40 0.16 -8.31
N ASP A 65 4.79 -0.37 -7.16
CA ASP A 65 5.95 0.04 -6.39
C ASP A 65 6.55 -1.19 -5.69
N VAL A 66 7.86 -1.18 -5.45
CA VAL A 66 8.54 -2.24 -4.69
C VAL A 66 8.16 -2.16 -3.22
N SER A 67 7.87 -0.96 -2.72
CA SER A 67 7.32 -0.77 -1.37
C SER A 67 5.82 -1.07 -1.37
N GLU A 68 5.43 -2.12 -0.65
CA GLU A 68 4.02 -2.50 -0.49
C GLU A 68 3.17 -1.33 0.02
N GLY A 69 3.69 -0.56 0.98
CA GLY A 69 2.96 0.58 1.54
C GLY A 69 2.75 1.71 0.54
N VAL A 70 3.76 2.03 -0.27
CA VAL A 70 3.60 3.03 -1.33
C VAL A 70 2.57 2.56 -2.36
N ARG A 71 2.62 1.28 -2.75
CA ARG A 71 1.65 0.69 -3.69
C ARG A 71 0.22 0.74 -3.15
N GLN A 72 0.01 0.31 -1.90
CA GLN A 72 -1.32 0.32 -1.27
C GLN A 72 -1.86 1.75 -1.11
N LEU A 73 -1.04 2.68 -0.62
CA LEU A 73 -1.45 4.08 -0.49
C LEU A 73 -1.79 4.71 -1.84
N ARG A 74 -1.02 4.41 -2.90
CA ARG A 74 -1.29 4.92 -4.25
C ARG A 74 -2.59 4.37 -4.82
N LEU A 75 -2.82 3.06 -4.67
CA LEU A 75 -4.09 2.44 -5.07
C LEU A 75 -5.26 3.06 -4.30
N ALA A 76 -5.20 3.08 -2.96
CA ALA A 76 -6.30 3.59 -2.13
C ALA A 76 -6.56 5.11 -2.28
N SER A 77 -5.63 5.87 -2.86
CA SER A 77 -5.82 7.29 -3.19
C SER A 77 -6.50 7.53 -4.54
N THR A 78 -6.87 6.47 -5.26
CA THR A 78 -7.45 6.54 -6.61
C THR A 78 -8.92 6.15 -6.56
N ASP A 79 -9.81 7.02 -7.05
CA ASP A 79 -11.26 6.85 -6.90
C ASP A 79 -11.82 5.71 -7.79
N GLU A 80 -11.10 5.36 -8.86
CA GLU A 80 -11.53 4.40 -9.87
C GLU A 80 -11.15 2.95 -9.55
N VAL A 81 -10.56 2.70 -8.37
CA VAL A 81 -10.29 1.35 -7.86
C VAL A 81 -11.15 1.04 -6.64
N PHE A 82 -11.40 -0.25 -6.39
CA PHE A 82 -12.22 -0.73 -5.28
C PHE A 82 -11.33 -1.42 -4.24
N PRO A 83 -10.76 -0.67 -3.27
CA PRO A 83 -9.97 -1.26 -2.19
C PRO A 83 -10.83 -2.19 -1.32
N THR A 84 -10.18 -3.19 -0.71
CA THR A 84 -10.79 -4.03 0.32
C THR A 84 -10.99 -3.23 1.63
N TYR A 85 -11.84 -3.74 2.53
CA TYR A 85 -12.07 -3.11 3.84
C TYR A 85 -10.77 -2.86 4.63
N GLU A 86 -9.83 -3.81 4.62
CA GLU A 86 -8.55 -3.64 5.32
C GLU A 86 -7.68 -2.55 4.68
N GLU A 87 -7.69 -2.44 3.35
CA GLU A 87 -6.98 -1.39 2.62
C GLU A 87 -7.59 -0.01 2.89
N GLU A 88 -8.92 0.11 2.88
CA GLU A 88 -9.63 1.34 3.27
C GLU A 88 -9.31 1.74 4.71
N ARG A 89 -9.28 0.77 5.64
CA ARG A 89 -8.95 1.00 7.05
C ARG A 89 -7.52 1.50 7.22
N ARG A 90 -6.54 0.90 6.54
CA ARG A 90 -5.14 1.35 6.54
C ARG A 90 -5.01 2.74 5.93
N PHE A 91 -5.70 3.00 4.83
CA PHE A 91 -5.69 4.31 4.18
C PHE A 91 -6.30 5.41 5.07
N ALA A 92 -7.42 5.15 5.72
CA ALA A 92 -8.05 6.07 6.66
C ALA A 92 -7.14 6.41 7.84
N PHE A 93 -6.46 5.39 8.39
CA PHE A 93 -5.47 5.60 9.44
C PHE A 93 -4.30 6.48 8.97
N ALA A 94 -3.73 6.17 7.80
CA ALA A 94 -2.64 6.93 7.22
C ALA A 94 -3.06 8.40 7.02
N ARG A 95 -4.25 8.65 6.45
CA ARG A 95 -4.80 10.01 6.28
C ARG A 95 -4.94 10.78 7.60
N THR A 96 -5.30 10.09 8.67
CA THR A 96 -5.40 10.70 10.01
C THR A 96 -4.03 11.11 10.56
N HIS A 97 -2.99 10.35 10.20
CA HIS A 97 -1.60 10.54 10.63
C HIS A 97 -0.71 11.02 9.48
N GLU A 98 -1.24 11.91 8.64
CA GLU A 98 -0.63 12.19 7.33
C GLU A 98 0.83 12.63 7.39
N VAL A 99 1.25 13.32 8.45
CA VAL A 99 2.63 13.79 8.64
C VAL A 99 3.67 12.67 8.69
N PHE A 100 3.25 11.42 8.97
CA PHE A 100 4.13 10.26 8.97
C PHE A 100 4.28 9.64 7.58
N PHE A 101 3.29 9.79 6.70
CA PHE A 101 3.21 9.05 5.43
C PHE A 101 3.34 9.95 4.20
N TRP A 102 3.20 11.26 4.35
CA TRP A 102 3.35 12.23 3.26
C TRP A 102 4.28 13.38 3.64
N ASP A 103 5.08 13.79 2.66
CA ASP A 103 5.78 15.06 2.65
C ASP A 103 4.87 16.11 2.01
N ILE A 104 4.68 17.22 2.73
CA ILE A 104 3.82 18.33 2.28
C ILE A 104 4.72 19.51 1.99
N GLU A 105 5.01 19.72 0.70
CA GLU A 105 5.78 20.87 0.21
C GLU A 105 4.84 21.83 -0.54
N GLY A 106 4.41 22.89 0.15
CA GLY A 106 3.46 23.86 -0.39
C GLY A 106 2.09 23.23 -0.69
N LYS A 107 1.72 23.15 -1.97
CA LYS A 107 0.47 22.50 -2.41
C LYS A 107 0.66 21.05 -2.85
N THR A 108 1.91 20.57 -2.89
CA THR A 108 2.25 19.24 -3.35
C THR A 108 2.30 18.30 -2.16
N LYS A 109 1.64 17.15 -2.28
CA LYS A 109 1.64 16.08 -1.29
C LYS A 109 2.24 14.83 -1.92
N THR A 110 3.44 14.45 -1.50
CA THR A 110 4.16 13.26 -1.99
C THR A 110 4.28 12.22 -0.90
N PHE A 111 4.41 10.94 -1.25
CA PHE A 111 4.62 9.88 -0.27
C PHE A 111 6.01 9.96 0.35
N ASN A 112 6.10 9.98 1.69
CA ASN A 112 7.38 9.87 2.39
C ASN A 112 7.81 8.40 2.39
N ARG A 113 8.56 8.01 1.35
CA ARG A 113 8.97 6.60 1.14
C ARG A 113 9.73 6.03 2.34
N PHE A 114 10.66 6.79 2.90
CA PHE A 114 11.51 6.30 3.99
C PHE A 114 10.68 5.95 5.22
N ASN A 115 9.75 6.82 5.60
CA ASN A 115 8.85 6.55 6.71
C ASN A 115 7.93 5.37 6.40
N ILE A 116 7.35 5.32 5.19
CA ILE A 116 6.46 4.23 4.78
C ILE A 116 7.18 2.88 4.87
N GLU A 117 8.42 2.77 4.41
CA GLU A 117 9.16 1.49 4.45
C GLU A 117 9.43 0.98 5.87
N VAL A 118 9.57 1.89 6.85
CA VAL A 118 9.76 1.53 8.26
C VAL A 118 8.43 1.24 8.97
N LEU A 119 7.41 2.07 8.71
CA LEU A 119 6.15 2.04 9.43
C LEU A 119 5.17 1.00 8.87
N TRP A 120 5.10 0.84 7.54
CA TRP A 120 4.08 0.01 6.91
C TRP A 120 4.07 -1.46 7.36
N PRO A 121 5.22 -2.12 7.61
CA PRO A 121 5.24 -3.49 8.15
C PRO A 121 4.47 -3.67 9.46
N ASN A 122 4.35 -2.61 10.27
CA ASN A 122 3.66 -2.61 11.56
C ASN A 122 2.35 -1.82 11.54
N ILE A 123 1.80 -1.49 10.36
CA ILE A 123 0.64 -0.61 10.21
C ILE A 123 -0.56 -1.09 11.02
N ASP A 124 -0.83 -2.40 11.01
CA ASP A 124 -1.98 -2.98 11.72
C ASP A 124 -1.83 -2.89 13.25
N GLU A 125 -0.59 -2.90 13.76
CA GLU A 125 -0.30 -2.66 15.18
C GLU A 125 -0.62 -1.21 15.56
N TYR A 126 -0.20 -0.23 14.74
CA TYR A 126 -0.49 1.17 15.00
C TYR A 126 -1.99 1.47 14.96
N ILE A 127 -2.72 0.85 14.02
CA ILE A 127 -4.18 0.99 13.96
C ILE A 127 -4.81 0.37 15.22
N SER A 128 -4.32 -0.79 15.69
CA SER A 128 -4.80 -1.39 16.95
C SER A 128 -4.59 -0.47 18.16
N ILE A 129 -3.39 0.14 18.28
CA ILE A 129 -3.10 1.14 19.32
C ILE A 129 -4.10 2.28 19.20
N TRP A 130 -4.24 2.87 18.01
CA TRP A 130 -5.16 3.98 17.76
C TRP A 130 -6.61 3.66 18.12
N ASP A 131 -7.13 2.51 17.69
CA ASP A 131 -8.51 2.13 17.99
C ASP A 131 -8.77 1.97 19.49
N SER A 132 -7.76 1.51 20.24
CA SER A 132 -7.85 1.34 21.70
C SER A 132 -7.65 2.65 22.49
N THR A 133 -6.90 3.62 21.96
CA THR A 133 -6.53 4.82 22.71
C THR A 133 -7.12 6.13 22.17
N LYS A 134 -7.69 6.19 20.96
CA LYS A 134 -8.12 7.46 20.33
C LYS A 134 -9.01 8.37 21.19
N THR A 135 -9.75 7.81 22.14
CA THR A 135 -10.61 8.55 23.08
C THR A 135 -9.87 9.02 24.33
N SER A 136 -8.90 8.27 24.84
CA SER A 136 -8.18 8.54 26.09
C SER A 136 -6.81 9.20 25.86
N ASP A 137 -6.10 8.75 24.83
CA ASP A 137 -4.79 9.23 24.41
C ASP A 137 -4.71 9.19 22.88
N HIS A 138 -5.17 10.29 22.29
CA HIS A 138 -5.16 10.51 20.85
C HIS A 138 -3.76 10.44 20.24
N TRP A 139 -2.69 10.60 21.03
CA TRP A 139 -1.33 10.72 20.50
C TRP A 139 -0.54 9.41 20.59
N ALA A 140 -1.09 8.35 21.20
CA ALA A 140 -0.35 7.13 21.48
C ALA A 140 0.20 6.42 20.23
N ALA A 141 -0.63 6.25 19.19
CA ALA A 141 -0.20 5.62 17.94
C ALA A 141 0.93 6.43 17.27
N GLY A 142 0.80 7.76 17.20
CA GLY A 142 1.84 8.62 16.65
C GLY A 142 3.14 8.64 17.45
N ARG A 143 3.09 8.51 18.79
CA ARG A 143 4.31 8.34 19.61
C ARG A 143 5.02 7.02 19.31
N ARG A 144 4.25 5.94 19.11
CA ARG A 144 4.83 4.65 18.72
C ARG A 144 5.48 4.74 17.33
N MET A 145 4.79 5.31 16.34
CA MET A 145 5.37 5.52 14.99
C MET A 145 6.64 6.37 15.04
N LYS A 146 6.65 7.44 15.85
CA LYS A 146 7.84 8.26 16.07
C LYS A 146 9.00 7.46 16.64
N SER A 147 8.75 6.65 17.68
CA SER A 147 9.77 5.78 18.28
C SER A 147 10.37 4.82 17.26
N ASP A 148 9.53 4.19 16.43
CA ASP A 148 9.99 3.22 15.43
C ASP A 148 10.84 3.90 14.32
N LEU A 149 10.54 5.16 13.96
CA LEU A 149 11.38 5.96 13.06
C LEU A 149 12.72 6.32 13.68
N GLU A 150 12.73 6.73 14.95
CA GLU A 150 13.95 7.06 15.70
C GLU A 150 14.87 5.84 15.85
N ASP A 151 14.30 4.67 16.14
CA ASP A 151 15.02 3.39 16.22
C ASP A 151 15.64 2.99 14.86
N ALA A 152 14.96 3.34 13.76
CA ALA A 152 15.46 3.19 12.40
C ALA A 152 16.46 4.29 11.98
N LYS A 153 16.76 5.25 12.86
CA LYS A 153 17.63 6.43 12.61
C LYS A 153 17.11 7.34 11.49
N ILE A 154 15.79 7.40 11.32
CA ILE A 154 15.11 8.32 10.43
C ILE A 154 14.60 9.49 11.27
N GLU A 155 14.78 10.72 10.78
CA GLU A 155 14.26 11.91 11.45
C GLU A 155 12.73 11.89 11.41
N PRO A 156 12.04 11.75 12.56
CA PRO A 156 10.59 11.70 12.57
C PRO A 156 9.98 13.08 12.33
N PRO A 157 8.73 13.16 11.85
CA PRO A 157 8.02 14.43 11.80
C PRO A 157 7.87 15.03 13.20
N ARG A 158 7.73 16.36 13.26
CA ARG A 158 7.46 17.06 14.51
C ARG A 158 6.11 16.62 15.09
N TRP A 159 6.15 15.71 16.06
CA TRP A 159 4.97 15.11 16.67
C TRP A 159 5.08 14.97 18.20
N PRO A 160 4.01 15.22 18.99
CA PRO A 160 2.70 15.75 18.55
C PRO A 160 2.83 17.16 17.94
N PRO A 161 1.87 17.60 17.10
CA PRO A 161 1.88 18.95 16.57
C PRO A 161 1.96 19.93 17.74
N PRO A 162 2.73 21.03 17.64
CA PRO A 162 2.67 22.06 18.67
C PRO A 162 1.20 22.43 18.86
N SER A 163 0.73 22.41 20.11
CA SER A 163 -0.61 22.87 20.45
C SER A 163 -0.81 24.19 19.74
N ARG A 164 -1.88 24.29 18.92
CA ARG A 164 -2.25 25.55 18.28
C ARG A 164 -2.40 26.54 19.41
N GLU A 165 -1.36 27.34 19.67
CA GLU A 165 -1.44 28.44 20.63
C GLU A 165 -2.67 29.21 20.19
N LEU A 166 -3.64 29.31 21.09
CA LEU A 166 -4.82 30.13 20.91
C LEU A 166 -4.27 31.51 20.56
N ILE A 167 -4.31 31.87 19.27
CA ILE A 167 -4.04 33.22 18.82
C ILE A 167 -5.07 34.05 19.60
N PRO A 168 -4.66 34.89 20.57
CA PRO A 168 -5.61 35.77 21.21
C PRO A 168 -6.11 36.70 20.11
N PHE A 169 -7.42 36.71 19.90
CA PHE A 169 -8.11 37.67 19.04
C PHE A 169 -7.87 39.10 19.54
#